data_AF-A0AB74DYW8-F1
#
_entry.id   AF-A0AB74DYW8-F1
#
_cell.length_a   1.000
_cell.length_b   1.000
_cell.length_c   1.000
_cell.angle_alpha   90.00
_cell.angle_beta   90.00
_cell.angle_gamma   90.00
#
_symmetry.space_group_name_H-M   'P 1'
#
loop_
_entity.id
_entity.type
_entity.pdbx_description
1 polymer ?
#
loop_
_entity_poly.entity_id
_entity_poly.type
_entity_poly.pdbx_seq_one_letter_code
_entity_poly.pdbx_strand_id
1 'polypeptide(L)'
;KVIDLKSGIYTANLINSSDIKSININVDTKKHIENKAKRNYQVPYSINLNGTSTNILSNLSFSNKPWTNYKNLTSQIKSVLKHDRGISEQDLKYAKKAYYTVYFKNGGKRILQLNSKNYTANLVHAKDVKRIEITVKTGTK
;
A
#
# COMPACT_ATOMS: atom_id res chain seq x y z
N LYS A 1 -1.70 -25.18 45.49
CA LYS A 1 -0.37 -24.53 45.38
C LYS A 1 -0.41 -23.56 44.22
N VAL A 2 0.13 -22.35 44.38
CA VAL A 2 0.25 -21.36 43.29
C VAL A 2 1.69 -21.35 42.80
N ILE A 3 1.88 -21.40 41.49
CA ILE A 3 3.20 -21.36 40.85
C ILE A 3 3.24 -20.13 39.95
N ASP A 4 4.19 -19.22 40.18
CA ASP A 4 4.42 -18.08 39.30
C ASP A 4 5.26 -18.52 38.09
N LEU A 5 4.57 -18.62 36.95
CA LEU A 5 5.14 -19.01 35.68
C LEU A 5 6.07 -17.96 35.06
N LYS A 6 6.13 -16.71 35.57
CA LYS A 6 7.03 -15.66 35.09
C LYS A 6 8.36 -15.59 35.83
N SER A 7 8.45 -16.18 37.01
CA SER A 7 9.61 -16.05 37.88
C SER A 7 10.90 -16.63 37.26
N GLY A 8 10.79 -17.56 36.31
CA GLY A 8 11.94 -18.27 35.73
C GLY A 8 12.66 -19.18 36.73
N ILE A 9 12.13 -19.31 37.95
CA ILE A 9 12.70 -20.12 39.03
C ILE A 9 12.01 -21.47 39.05
N TYR A 10 12.76 -22.51 38.67
CA TYR A 10 12.29 -23.90 38.76
C TYR A 10 12.62 -24.44 40.15
N THR A 11 11.68 -24.33 41.09
CA THR A 11 11.83 -25.00 42.40
C THR A 11 11.61 -26.50 42.22
N ALA A 12 12.53 -27.35 42.70
CA ALA A 12 12.45 -28.82 42.68
C ALA A 12 11.40 -29.39 43.66
N ASN A 13 10.30 -28.66 43.87
CA ASN A 13 9.23 -29.10 44.73
C ASN A 13 8.44 -30.21 44.03
N LEU A 14 8.64 -31.45 44.48
CA LEU A 14 7.87 -32.60 44.02
C LEU A 14 6.39 -32.44 44.39
N ILE A 15 5.52 -32.61 43.40
CA ILE A 15 4.07 -32.67 43.58
C ILE A 15 3.64 -34.06 43.15
N ASN A 16 3.01 -34.82 44.06
CA ASN A 16 2.46 -36.11 43.71
C ASN A 16 1.21 -35.92 42.84
N SER A 17 1.19 -36.55 41.66
CA SER A 17 0.11 -36.41 40.70
C SER A 17 -1.21 -37.00 41.19
N SER A 18 -1.18 -38.00 42.09
CA SER A 18 -2.38 -38.59 42.68
C SER A 18 -3.22 -37.61 43.49
N ASP A 19 -2.58 -36.56 44.01
CA ASP A 19 -3.20 -35.63 44.94
C ASP A 19 -3.79 -34.39 44.21
N ILE A 20 -3.56 -34.28 42.90
CA ILE A 20 -4.02 -33.15 42.08
C ILE A 20 -5.45 -33.42 41.62
N LYS A 21 -6.42 -32.70 42.20
CA LYS A 21 -7.83 -32.78 41.78
C LYS A 21 -8.18 -31.90 40.58
N SER A 22 -7.49 -30.76 40.41
CA SER A 22 -7.73 -29.82 39.31
C SER A 22 -6.57 -28.84 39.17
N ILE A 23 -6.32 -28.36 37.94
CA ILE A 23 -5.35 -27.31 37.64
C ILE A 23 -6.08 -26.13 36.99
N ASN A 24 -5.92 -24.94 37.55
CA ASN A 24 -6.42 -23.69 36.96
C ASN A 24 -5.22 -22.83 36.56
N ILE A 25 -5.22 -22.33 35.32
CA ILE A 25 -4.18 -21.45 34.79
C ILE A 25 -4.84 -20.12 34.47
N ASN A 26 -4.51 -19.09 35.25
CA ASN A 26 -4.95 -17.73 34.98
C ASN A 26 -3.84 -16.96 34.26
N VAL A 27 -4.12 -16.52 33.04
CA VAL A 27 -3.18 -15.73 32.24
C VAL A 27 -3.77 -14.33 32.03
N ASP A 28 -3.25 -13.36 32.76
CA ASP A 28 -3.50 -11.95 32.48
C ASP A 28 -2.52 -11.47 31.39
N THR A 29 -2.98 -11.51 30.14
CA THR A 29 -2.29 -10.83 29.05
C THR A 29 -2.75 -9.37 29.03
N LYS A 30 -1.82 -8.44 29.27
CA LYS A 30 -2.04 -7.05 28.83
C LYS A 30 -2.44 -7.12 27.36
N LYS A 31 -3.62 -6.55 27.01
CA LYS A 31 -4.08 -6.45 25.62
C LYS A 31 -2.87 -6.07 24.77
N HIS A 32 -2.56 -6.92 23.79
CA HIS A 32 -1.60 -6.58 22.76
C HIS A 32 -2.08 -5.24 22.19
N ILE A 33 -1.36 -4.16 22.50
CA ILE A 33 -1.56 -2.91 21.78
C ILE A 33 -1.13 -3.29 20.37
N GLU A 34 -2.10 -3.59 19.51
CA GLU A 34 -1.87 -3.64 18.08
C GLU A 34 -1.03 -2.41 17.77
N ASN A 35 0.22 -2.64 17.36
CA ASN A 35 1.01 -1.63 16.68
C ASN A 35 0.05 -0.93 15.74
N LYS A 36 -0.30 0.34 16.00
CA LYS A 36 -1.19 1.14 15.15
C LYS A 36 -0.77 0.86 13.72
N ALA A 37 -1.53 0.02 13.01
CA ALA A 37 -1.08 -0.52 11.75
C ALA A 37 -0.68 0.66 10.90
N LYS A 38 0.52 0.63 10.30
CA LYS A 38 0.98 1.70 9.40
C LYS A 38 -0.08 1.83 8.29
N ARG A 39 -1.04 2.74 8.49
CA ARG A 39 -2.24 2.82 7.68
C ARG A 39 -1.80 3.29 6.31
N ASN A 40 -1.84 2.41 5.33
CA ASN A 40 -1.54 2.78 3.96
C ASN A 40 -2.65 3.73 3.48
N TYR A 41 -2.26 4.79 2.76
CA TYR A 41 -3.21 5.69 2.12
C TYR A 41 -3.75 5.05 0.86
N GLN A 42 -5.07 5.01 0.78
CA GLN A 42 -5.80 4.59 -0.41
C GLN A 42 -6.05 5.82 -1.28
N VAL A 43 -5.53 5.78 -2.50
CA VAL A 43 -5.70 6.85 -3.48
C VAL A 43 -6.49 6.29 -4.66
N PRO A 44 -7.70 6.79 -4.94
CA PRO A 44 -8.49 6.32 -6.05
C PRO A 44 -7.82 6.68 -7.39
N TYR A 45 -7.94 5.78 -8.36
CA TYR A 45 -7.48 6.03 -9.72
C TYR A 45 -8.50 5.67 -10.79
N SER A 46 -8.38 6.32 -11.95
CA SER A 46 -9.10 5.99 -13.18
C SER A 46 -8.13 5.83 -14.35
N ILE A 47 -8.54 5.05 -15.34
CA ILE A 47 -7.79 4.86 -16.59
C ILE A 47 -8.68 5.29 -17.75
N ASN A 48 -8.20 6.25 -18.53
CA ASN A 48 -8.72 6.62 -19.83
C ASN A 48 -7.83 6.00 -20.91
N LEU A 49 -8.34 4.98 -21.59
CA LEU A 49 -7.65 4.31 -22.69
C LEU A 49 -8.39 4.62 -24.00
N ASN A 50 -7.73 5.28 -24.94
CA ASN A 50 -8.27 5.60 -26.26
C ASN A 50 -9.61 6.36 -26.23
N GLY A 51 -9.85 7.18 -25.21
CA GLY A 51 -11.11 7.91 -25.04
C GLY A 51 -12.20 7.12 -24.32
N THR A 52 -11.96 5.84 -24.03
CA THR A 52 -12.84 5.04 -23.16
C THR A 52 -12.40 5.24 -21.72
N SER A 53 -13.13 6.08 -20.99
CA SER A 53 -12.95 6.26 -19.55
C SER A 53 -13.79 5.24 -18.78
N THR A 54 -13.17 4.52 -17.86
CA THR A 54 -13.92 3.89 -16.77
C THR A 54 -14.01 4.83 -15.58
N ASN A 55 -15.11 4.74 -14.83
CA ASN A 55 -15.19 5.26 -13.46
C ASN A 55 -14.03 4.71 -12.61
N ILE A 56 -13.82 5.29 -11.42
CA ILE A 56 -12.77 4.87 -10.48
C ILE A 56 -12.72 3.33 -10.43
N LEU A 57 -11.60 2.77 -10.89
CA LEU A 57 -11.45 1.32 -11.07
C LEU A 57 -11.18 0.67 -9.72
N SER A 58 -10.31 1.29 -8.92
CA SER A 58 -9.90 0.83 -7.60
C SER A 58 -9.07 1.91 -6.88
N ASN A 59 -8.49 1.55 -5.74
CA ASN A 59 -7.57 2.37 -4.96
C ASN A 59 -6.14 1.84 -5.05
N LEU A 60 -5.19 2.73 -5.30
CA LEU A 60 -3.76 2.48 -5.10
C LEU A 60 -3.42 2.65 -3.62
N SER A 61 -2.80 1.63 -3.04
CA SER A 61 -2.32 1.64 -1.66
C SER A 61 -0.89 2.15 -1.60
N PHE A 62 -0.63 3.16 -0.75
CA PHE A 62 0.68 3.75 -0.55
C PHE A 62 1.05 3.80 0.93
N SER A 63 2.32 3.56 1.25
CA SER A 63 2.81 3.74 2.61
C SER A 63 2.68 5.19 3.09
N ASN A 64 2.68 5.40 4.41
CA ASN A 64 2.70 6.73 5.02
C ASN A 64 4.04 7.48 4.82
N LYS A 65 5.04 6.86 4.19
CA LYS A 65 6.30 7.53 3.87
C LYS A 65 6.10 8.50 2.69
N PRO A 66 6.72 9.70 2.71
CA PRO A 66 6.75 10.55 1.53
C PRO A 66 7.34 9.79 0.35
N TRP A 67 6.78 10.00 -0.83
CA TRP A 67 7.42 9.60 -2.07
C TRP A 67 8.65 10.49 -2.25
N THR A 68 9.84 9.90 -2.22
CA THR A 68 11.10 10.61 -2.45
C THR A 68 11.13 11.28 -3.82
N ASN A 69 10.45 10.68 -4.81
CA ASN A 69 10.18 11.23 -6.13
C ASN A 69 8.98 10.50 -6.77
N TYR A 70 8.64 10.88 -8.00
CA TYR A 70 7.58 10.25 -8.78
C TYR A 70 7.95 8.91 -9.42
N LYS A 71 9.17 8.38 -9.23
CA LYS A 71 9.61 7.12 -9.84
C LYS A 71 8.79 5.94 -9.33
N ASN A 72 8.59 5.86 -8.01
CA ASN A 72 7.82 4.77 -7.40
C ASN A 72 6.35 4.82 -7.83
N LEU A 73 5.76 6.01 -7.84
CA LEU A 73 4.40 6.20 -8.36
C LEU A 73 4.29 5.78 -9.82
N THR A 74 5.22 6.22 -10.66
CA THR A 74 5.21 5.88 -12.10
C THR A 74 5.34 4.38 -12.32
N SER A 75 6.20 3.70 -11.55
CA SER A 75 6.32 2.24 -11.58
C SER A 75 5.01 1.54 -11.22
N GLN A 76 4.34 1.99 -10.15
CA GLN A 76 3.06 1.43 -9.72
C GLN A 76 1.94 1.68 -10.73
N ILE A 77 1.91 2.86 -11.37
CA ILE A 77 0.96 3.18 -12.44
C ILE A 77 1.18 2.26 -13.66
N LYS A 78 2.44 2.02 -14.06
CA LYS A 78 2.75 1.08 -15.14
C LYS A 78 2.32 -0.34 -14.81
N SER A 79 2.52 -0.78 -13.57
CA SER A 79 2.07 -2.09 -13.12
C SER A 79 0.56 -2.25 -13.22
N VAL A 80 -0.20 -1.23 -12.81
CA VAL A 80 -1.67 -1.23 -12.92
C VAL A 80 -2.14 -1.17 -14.38
N LEU A 81 -1.49 -0.38 -15.24
CA LEU A 81 -1.81 -0.37 -16.68
C LEU A 81 -1.63 -1.74 -17.33
N LYS A 82 -0.57 -2.47 -16.96
CA LYS A 82 -0.33 -3.84 -17.44
C LYS A 82 -1.38 -4.81 -16.92
N HIS A 83 -1.70 -4.74 -15.62
CA HIS A 83 -2.65 -5.65 -14.98
C HIS A 83 -4.10 -5.42 -15.44
N ASP A 84 -4.57 -4.18 -15.40
CA ASP A 84 -5.99 -3.87 -15.62
C ASP A 84 -6.34 -3.72 -17.12
N ARG A 85 -5.36 -3.40 -17.96
CA ARG A 85 -5.58 -3.08 -19.38
C ARG A 85 -4.66 -3.80 -20.35
N GLY A 86 -3.73 -4.63 -19.87
CA GLY A 86 -2.76 -5.33 -20.73
C GLY A 86 -1.74 -4.41 -21.41
N ILE A 87 -1.61 -3.14 -21.00
CA ILE A 87 -0.71 -2.18 -21.64
C ILE A 87 0.70 -2.36 -21.08
N SER A 88 1.62 -2.80 -21.94
CA SER A 88 3.03 -3.03 -21.59
C SER A 88 3.88 -1.77 -21.73
N GLU A 89 5.12 -1.81 -21.23
CA GLU A 89 6.08 -0.72 -21.47
C GLU A 89 6.38 -0.50 -22.97
N GLN A 90 6.31 -1.57 -23.77
CA GLN A 90 6.48 -1.49 -25.21
C GLN A 90 5.32 -0.71 -25.84
N ASP A 91 4.08 -0.97 -25.42
CA ASP A 91 2.90 -0.23 -25.89
C ASP A 91 2.99 1.26 -25.53
N LEU A 92 3.47 1.56 -24.31
CA LEU A 92 3.68 2.94 -23.87
C LEU A 92 4.73 3.66 -24.72
N LYS A 93 5.81 2.99 -25.11
CA LYS A 93 6.87 3.56 -25.97
C LYS A 93 6.32 4.08 -27.30
N TYR A 94 5.34 3.40 -27.89
CA TYR A 94 4.72 3.78 -29.17
C TYR A 94 3.36 4.47 -29.01
N ALA A 95 2.95 4.79 -27.79
CA ALA A 95 1.70 5.48 -27.54
C ALA A 95 1.77 6.94 -28.05
N LYS A 96 0.69 7.38 -28.70
CA LYS A 96 0.52 8.79 -29.12
C LYS A 96 0.48 9.72 -27.90
N LYS A 97 -0.11 9.26 -26.78
CA LYS A 97 -0.13 9.95 -25.48
C LYS A 97 0.00 8.92 -24.37
N ALA A 98 0.85 9.19 -23.39
CA ALA A 98 1.00 8.34 -22.21
C ALA A 98 1.43 9.19 -21.00
N TYR A 99 0.46 9.62 -20.21
CA TYR A 99 0.70 10.44 -19.02
C TYR A 99 -0.29 10.11 -17.91
N TYR A 100 0.00 10.56 -16.71
CA TYR A 100 -0.95 10.58 -15.61
C TYR A 100 -1.01 11.95 -14.95
N THR A 101 -2.17 12.28 -14.41
CA THR A 101 -2.41 13.50 -13.65
C THR A 101 -2.66 13.14 -12.20
N VAL A 102 -1.86 13.72 -11.31
CA VAL A 102 -2.07 13.67 -9.86
C VAL A 102 -2.87 14.91 -9.47
N TYR A 103 -4.06 14.70 -8.91
CA TYR A 103 -4.88 15.76 -8.34
C TYR A 103 -4.65 15.81 -6.84
N PHE A 104 -4.24 16.96 -6.32
CA PHE A 104 -4.01 17.16 -4.90
C PHE A 104 -5.27 17.65 -4.20
N LYS A 105 -5.36 17.39 -2.88
CA LYS A 105 -6.49 17.83 -2.05
C LYS A 105 -6.60 19.35 -1.94
N ASN A 106 -5.48 20.06 -2.07
CA ASN A 106 -5.43 21.53 -2.11
C ASN A 106 -5.88 22.14 -3.46
N GLY A 107 -6.36 21.33 -4.40
CA GLY A 107 -6.79 21.78 -5.73
C GLY A 107 -5.68 21.86 -6.78
N GLY A 108 -4.42 21.70 -6.38
CA GLY A 108 -3.29 21.61 -7.31
C GLY A 108 -3.37 20.37 -8.20
N LYS A 109 -2.69 20.42 -9.37
CA LYS A 109 -2.54 19.26 -10.25
C LYS A 109 -1.11 19.16 -10.77
N ARG A 110 -0.64 17.93 -11.01
CA ARG A 110 0.63 17.68 -11.69
C ARG A 110 0.51 16.59 -12.74
N ILE A 111 1.04 16.87 -13.93
CA ILE A 111 1.01 15.96 -15.07
C ILE A 111 2.40 15.37 -15.23
N LEU A 112 2.49 14.04 -15.35
CA LEU A 112 3.74 13.31 -15.52
C LEU A 112 3.64 12.35 -16.70
N GLN A 113 4.67 12.37 -17.55
CA GLN A 113 4.78 11.49 -18.70
C GLN A 113 5.24 10.10 -18.25
N LEU A 114 4.53 9.05 -18.69
CA LEU A 114 4.87 7.65 -18.39
C LEU A 114 6.14 7.19 -19.14
N ASN A 115 6.45 7.88 -20.24
CA ASN A 115 7.60 7.57 -21.10
C ASN A 115 8.86 8.36 -20.70
N SER A 116 8.77 9.28 -19.74
CA SER A 116 9.92 10.05 -19.29
C SER A 116 10.82 9.21 -18.39
N LYS A 117 12.14 9.29 -18.62
CA LYS A 117 13.16 8.78 -17.69
C LYS A 117 13.59 9.85 -16.67
N ASN A 118 13.19 11.10 -16.89
CA ASN A 118 13.55 12.24 -16.06
C ASN A 118 12.41 12.53 -15.09
N TYR A 119 12.65 12.21 -13.81
CA TYR A 119 11.74 12.51 -12.71
C TYR A 119 12.29 13.70 -11.93
N THR A 120 11.50 14.77 -11.82
CA THR A 120 11.82 15.86 -10.90
C THR A 120 11.84 15.33 -9.46
N ALA A 121 12.89 15.66 -8.71
CA ALA A 121 12.96 15.39 -7.27
C ALA A 121 11.94 16.29 -6.56
N ASN A 122 10.74 15.76 -6.37
CA ASN A 122 9.66 16.43 -5.66
C ASN A 122 9.14 15.45 -4.61
N LEU A 123 9.23 15.85 -3.35
CA LEU A 123 8.64 15.12 -2.23
C LEU A 123 7.12 15.28 -2.28
N VAL A 124 6.42 14.16 -2.40
CA VAL A 124 4.95 14.14 -2.44
C VAL A 124 4.46 13.12 -1.44
N HIS A 125 3.47 13.48 -0.62
CA HIS A 125 2.85 12.52 0.28
C HIS A 125 1.55 12.01 -0.33
N ALA A 126 1.33 10.69 -0.26
CA ALA A 126 0.07 10.07 -0.69
C ALA A 126 -1.15 10.66 0.03
N LYS A 127 -0.98 11.11 1.27
CA LYS A 127 -2.04 11.78 2.06
C LYS A 127 -2.58 13.06 1.41
N ASP A 128 -1.75 13.74 0.62
CA ASP A 128 -2.07 15.01 -0.02
C ASP A 128 -2.71 14.79 -1.40
N VAL A 129 -2.73 13.55 -1.90
CA VAL A 129 -3.33 13.18 -3.18
C VAL A 129 -4.81 12.90 -3.00
N LYS A 130 -5.64 13.52 -3.85
CA LYS A 130 -7.09 13.31 -3.93
C LYS A 130 -7.42 12.14 -4.85
N ARG A 131 -6.85 12.12 -6.05
CA ARG A 131 -7.05 11.06 -7.06
C ARG A 131 -5.96 11.09 -8.12
N ILE A 132 -5.82 9.99 -8.85
CA ILE A 132 -4.92 9.87 -10.00
C ILE A 132 -5.74 9.55 -11.25
N GLU A 133 -5.45 10.22 -12.36
CA GLU A 133 -6.08 9.93 -13.64
C GLU A 133 -4.99 9.55 -14.65
N ILE A 134 -5.10 8.34 -15.20
CA ILE A 134 -4.12 7.80 -16.14
C ILE A 134 -4.70 7.91 -17.55
N THR A 135 -3.95 8.51 -18.47
CA THR A 135 -4.39 8.70 -19.86
C THR A 135 -3.40 8.05 -20.82
N VAL A 136 -3.89 7.08 -21.58
CA VAL A 136 -3.13 6.41 -22.63
C VAL A 136 -3.92 6.47 -23.94
N LYS A 137 -3.26 6.90 -25.01
CA LYS A 137 -3.76 6.83 -26.39
C LYS A 137 -2.77 6.01 -27.20
N THR A 138 -3.14 4.80 -27.57
CA THR A 138 -2.29 3.92 -28.38
C THR A 138 -2.21 4.45 -29.82
N GLY A 139 -1.11 4.17 -30.50
CA GLY A 139 -1.06 4.29 -31.95
C GLY A 139 -1.97 3.25 -32.59
N THR A 140 -2.43 3.51 -33.82
CA THR A 140 -2.85 2.42 -34.72
C THR A 140 -1.61 1.54 -34.92
N LYS A 141 -1.75 0.24 -34.66
CA LYS A 141 -0.73 -0.75 -35.04
C LYS A 141 -0.57 -0.76 -36.56
#